data_AF-V4LKB4-F1
#
_entry.id   AF-V4LKB4-F1
#
_cell.length_a   1.000
_cell.length_b   1.000
_cell.length_c   1.000
_cell.angle_alpha   90.00
_cell.angle_beta   90.00
_cell.angle_gamma   90.00
#
_symmetry.space_group_name_H-M   'P 1'
#
loop_
_entity.id
_entity.type
_entity.pdbx_description
1 polymer ?
#
loop_
_entity_poly.entity_id
_entity_poly.type
_entity_poly.pdbx_seq_one_letter_code
_entity_poly.pdbx_strand_id
1 'polypeptide(L)'
;MDATHDSANVPSNSSNDIEESTEMIFVNHAEIAWQEMRKKWVGDPSIRTSELPMEPVISFNATYEDLLLPNTPFHKPIPLAEMVDFLVDFWHGDGLFE
;
A
#
# COMPACT_ATOMS: atom_id res chain seq x y z
N MET A 1 75.92 -44.71 -12.87
CA MET A 1 75.22 -44.15 -11.69
C MET A 1 74.70 -42.80 -12.11
N ASP A 2 73.38 -42.71 -12.12
CA ASP A 2 72.52 -41.63 -12.59
C ASP A 2 72.67 -40.32 -11.81
N ALA A 3 72.38 -39.19 -12.47
CA ALA A 3 71.56 -38.12 -11.90
C ALA A 3 71.15 -37.14 -13.02
N THR A 4 70.00 -37.46 -13.60
CA THR A 4 69.22 -36.71 -14.58
C THR A 4 68.82 -35.34 -14.06
N HIS A 5 68.76 -34.36 -14.98
CA HIS A 5 68.04 -33.10 -14.81
C HIS A 5 66.57 -33.37 -14.46
N ASP A 6 66.08 -32.84 -13.34
CA ASP A 6 64.64 -32.65 -13.14
C ASP A 6 64.37 -31.21 -12.71
N SER A 7 64.09 -30.38 -13.72
CA SER A 7 63.50 -29.07 -13.53
C SER A 7 62.03 -29.29 -13.18
N ALA A 8 61.71 -29.30 -11.88
CA ALA A 8 60.34 -29.47 -11.40
C ALA A 8 59.45 -28.36 -11.94
N ASN A 9 58.62 -28.73 -12.92
CA ASN A 9 57.55 -27.93 -13.46
C ASN A 9 56.45 -27.91 -12.38
N VAL A 10 56.38 -26.86 -11.57
CA VAL A 10 55.26 -26.65 -10.64
C VAL A 10 54.05 -26.30 -11.50
N PRO A 11 52.97 -27.11 -11.53
CA PRO A 11 51.75 -26.65 -12.12
C PRO A 11 51.18 -25.60 -11.15
N SER A 12 51.17 -24.34 -11.59
CA SER A 12 50.34 -23.30 -10.97
C SER A 12 48.89 -23.75 -11.08
N ASN A 13 48.40 -24.43 -10.07
CA ASN A 13 46.99 -24.73 -9.92
C ASN A 13 46.28 -23.44 -9.49
N SER A 14 46.17 -22.50 -10.43
CA SER A 14 45.16 -21.44 -10.38
C SER A 14 43.84 -22.10 -10.77
N SER A 15 43.29 -22.92 -9.86
CA SER A 15 41.88 -23.29 -9.91
C SER A 15 41.11 -22.00 -9.72
N ASN A 16 40.73 -21.43 -10.86
CA ASN A 16 39.65 -20.47 -10.93
C ASN A 16 38.38 -21.24 -10.55
N ASP A 17 38.13 -21.38 -9.24
CA ASP A 17 36.81 -21.77 -8.74
C ASP A 17 35.91 -20.52 -8.84
N ILE A 18 35.64 -20.17 -10.09
CA ILE A 18 34.39 -19.54 -10.52
C ILE A 18 33.32 -20.60 -10.21
N GLU A 19 32.19 -20.21 -9.63
CA GLU A 19 31.10 -21.05 -9.09
C GLU A 19 31.20 -21.18 -7.56
N GLU A 20 30.78 -20.19 -6.77
CA GLU A 20 29.37 -20.07 -6.42
C GLU A 20 29.07 -18.63 -5.99
N SER A 21 29.34 -17.65 -6.86
CA SER A 21 28.56 -16.41 -6.81
C SER A 21 27.20 -16.70 -7.44
N THR A 22 26.44 -17.62 -6.87
CA THR A 22 24.99 -17.44 -6.91
C THR A 22 24.79 -16.18 -6.12
N GLU A 23 24.78 -15.06 -6.84
CA GLU A 23 24.38 -13.74 -6.37
C GLU A 23 23.16 -13.99 -5.51
N MET A 24 23.34 -14.02 -4.18
CA MET A 24 22.27 -14.37 -3.25
C MET A 24 21.32 -13.20 -3.35
N ILE A 25 20.35 -13.29 -4.26
CA ILE A 25 19.38 -12.24 -4.55
C ILE A 25 18.74 -11.92 -3.20
N PHE A 26 19.01 -10.71 -2.71
CA PHE A 26 18.46 -10.27 -1.45
C PHE A 26 16.95 -10.17 -1.58
N VAL A 27 16.23 -11.00 -0.85
CA VAL A 27 14.77 -10.98 -0.80
C VAL A 27 14.33 -10.18 0.43
N ASN A 28 13.66 -9.04 0.20
CA ASN A 28 13.05 -8.27 1.27
C ASN A 28 11.71 -8.88 1.67
N HIS A 29 11.75 -9.77 2.65
CA HIS A 29 10.56 -10.46 3.17
C HIS A 29 9.53 -9.50 3.80
N ALA A 30 9.98 -8.37 4.37
CA ALA A 30 9.09 -7.38 4.96
C ALA A 30 8.29 -6.61 3.90
N GLU A 31 8.93 -6.26 2.78
CA GLU A 31 8.26 -5.64 1.64
C GLU A 31 7.19 -6.57 1.06
N ILE A 32 7.52 -7.85 0.90
CA ILE A 32 6.57 -8.85 0.40
C ILE A 32 5.36 -8.96 1.32
N ALA A 33 5.57 -9.10 2.63
CA ALA A 33 4.49 -9.18 3.61
C ALA A 33 3.61 -7.92 3.61
N TRP A 34 4.20 -6.74 3.48
CA TRP A 34 3.46 -5.49 3.39
C TRP A 34 2.63 -5.39 2.11
N GLN A 35 3.20 -5.77 0.96
CA GLN A 35 2.48 -5.80 -0.32
C GLN A 35 1.28 -6.75 -0.26
N GLU A 36 1.43 -7.93 0.35
CA GLU A 36 0.33 -8.87 0.56
C GLU A 36 -0.77 -8.30 1.47
N MET A 37 -0.40 -7.67 2.58
CA MET A 37 -1.34 -7.06 3.51
C MET A 37 -2.08 -5.88 2.88
N ARG A 38 -1.37 -5.04 2.13
CA ARG A 38 -1.95 -3.92 1.38
C ARG A 38 -2.97 -4.41 0.35
N LYS A 39 -2.65 -5.45 -0.44
CA LYS A 39 -3.59 -6.04 -1.41
C LYS A 39 -4.87 -6.53 -0.74
N LYS A 40 -4.76 -7.16 0.44
CA LYS A 40 -5.91 -7.59 1.24
C LYS A 40 -6.74 -6.40 1.76
N TRP A 41 -6.09 -5.30 2.16
CA TRP A 41 -6.73 -4.09 2.67
C TRP A 41 -7.46 -3.28 1.60
N VAL A 42 -6.84 -3.11 0.43
CA VAL A 42 -7.43 -2.33 -0.67
C VAL A 42 -8.64 -3.08 -1.28
N GLY A 43 -8.70 -4.40 -1.10
CA GLY A 43 -9.78 -5.23 -1.62
C GLY A 43 -9.79 -5.28 -3.15
N ASP A 44 -10.87 -5.81 -3.73
CA ASP A 44 -11.06 -5.80 -5.17
C ASP A 44 -11.61 -4.43 -5.62
N PRO A 45 -10.87 -3.65 -6.44
CA PRO A 45 -11.35 -2.39 -6.98
C PRO A 45 -12.63 -2.55 -7.82
N SER A 46 -12.93 -3.74 -8.33
CA SER A 46 -14.17 -4.02 -9.06
C SER A 46 -15.42 -4.01 -8.15
N ILE A 47 -15.24 -4.33 -6.86
CA ILE A 47 -16.29 -4.26 -5.83
C ILE A 47 -16.53 -2.81 -5.40
N ARG A 48 -15.57 -1.90 -5.66
CA ARG A 48 -15.84 -0.46 -5.74
C ARG A 48 -16.62 -0.22 -7.03
N THR A 49 -17.81 -0.82 -7.11
CA THR A 49 -18.82 -0.35 -8.02
C THR A 49 -18.89 1.15 -7.78
N SER A 50 -18.54 1.90 -8.82
CA SER A 50 -19.01 3.26 -9.00
C SER A 50 -20.51 3.16 -8.89
N GLU A 51 -21.03 3.18 -7.66
CA GLU A 51 -22.46 3.22 -7.42
C GLU A 51 -22.92 4.45 -8.19
N LEU A 52 -23.77 4.19 -9.18
CA LEU A 52 -24.64 5.16 -9.85
C LEU A 52 -25.04 6.24 -8.85
N PRO A 53 -25.24 7.52 -9.27
CA PRO A 53 -25.50 8.63 -8.36
C PRO A 53 -26.50 8.21 -7.29
N MET A 54 -25.96 7.85 -6.12
CA MET A 54 -26.73 7.30 -5.03
C MET A 54 -27.55 8.47 -4.53
N GLU A 55 -28.83 8.24 -4.23
CA GLU A 55 -29.61 9.28 -3.58
C GLU A 55 -28.83 9.79 -2.36
N PRO A 56 -28.77 11.11 -2.14
CA PRO A 56 -28.06 11.70 -1.00
C PRO A 56 -28.39 10.94 0.28
N VAL A 57 -27.36 10.44 0.96
CA VAL A 57 -27.51 9.74 2.24
C VAL A 57 -27.84 10.75 3.35
N ILE A 58 -27.27 11.94 3.24
CA ILE A 58 -27.57 13.11 4.06
C ILE A 58 -28.85 13.74 3.53
N SER A 59 -29.85 13.83 4.41
CA SER A 59 -31.07 14.59 4.11
C SER A 59 -30.72 16.06 3.91
N PHE A 60 -31.34 16.71 2.91
CA PHE A 60 -31.24 18.16 2.72
C PHE A 60 -31.61 18.97 3.97
N ASN A 61 -32.45 18.40 4.84
CA ASN A 61 -32.90 19.03 6.08
C ASN A 61 -32.13 18.54 7.32
N ALA A 62 -30.99 17.87 7.13
CA ALA A 62 -30.13 17.43 8.22
C ALA A 62 -29.43 18.62 8.89
N THR A 63 -29.24 18.55 10.20
CA THR A 63 -28.49 19.54 10.98
C THR A 63 -27.18 18.93 11.47
N TYR A 64 -26.19 19.78 11.79
CA TYR A 64 -24.93 19.34 12.39
C TYR A 64 -25.15 18.53 13.68
N GLU A 65 -26.07 19.03 14.52
CA GLU A 65 -26.43 18.42 15.79
C GLU A 65 -27.08 17.03 15.62
N ASP A 66 -27.84 16.81 14.55
CA ASP A 66 -28.47 15.51 14.30
C ASP A 66 -27.50 14.50 13.65
N LEU A 67 -26.50 14.99 12.91
CA LEU A 67 -25.67 14.16 12.03
C LEU A 67 -24.28 13.84 12.60
N LEU A 68 -23.67 14.78 13.33
CA LEU A 68 -22.28 14.68 13.80
C LEU A 68 -22.13 14.68 15.32
N LEU A 69 -23.13 15.17 16.05
CA LEU A 69 -23.16 15.09 17.51
C LEU A 69 -23.36 13.67 18.06
N PRO A 70 -24.22 12.82 17.44
CA PRO A 70 -24.32 11.43 17.83
C PRO A 70 -23.04 10.70 17.40
N ASN A 71 -22.27 10.20 18.37
CA ASN A 71 -21.12 9.32 18.11
C ASN A 71 -21.52 7.91 17.64
N THR A 72 -22.68 7.79 16.99
CA THR A 72 -23.24 6.54 16.48
C THR A 72 -22.86 6.36 15.02
N PRO A 73 -22.55 5.13 14.57
CA PRO A 73 -22.25 4.87 13.18
C PRO A 73 -23.46 5.16 12.28
N PHE A 74 -23.21 5.70 11.08
CA PHE A 74 -24.24 5.93 10.08
C PHE A 74 -24.86 4.61 9.59
N HIS A 75 -26.17 4.63 9.32
CA HIS A 75 -26.89 3.47 8.79
C HIS A 75 -26.42 3.04 7.39
N LYS A 76 -25.90 4.01 6.61
CA LYS A 76 -25.30 3.80 5.29
C LYS A 76 -24.00 4.58 5.21
N PRO A 77 -22.98 4.09 4.48
CA PRO A 77 -21.75 4.83 4.26
C PRO A 77 -22.06 6.11 3.48
N ILE A 78 -21.64 7.25 4.01
CA ILE A 78 -21.80 8.56 3.36
C ILE A 78 -20.60 8.78 2.43
N PRO A 79 -20.81 9.05 1.13
CA PRO A 79 -19.76 9.48 0.23
C PRO A 79 -19.03 10.72 0.77
N LEU A 80 -17.70 10.73 0.71
CA LEU A 80 -16.91 11.85 1.26
C LEU A 80 -17.31 13.21 0.66
N ALA A 81 -17.61 13.25 -0.65
CA ALA A 81 -18.05 14.46 -1.32
C ALA A 81 -19.32 15.05 -0.67
N GLU A 82 -20.29 14.19 -0.34
CA GLU A 82 -21.54 14.62 0.28
C GLU A 82 -21.33 15.21 1.68
N MET A 83 -20.45 14.59 2.48
CA MET A 83 -20.09 15.13 3.80
C MET A 83 -19.38 16.48 3.69
N VAL A 84 -18.53 16.66 2.68
CA VAL A 84 -17.84 17.93 2.43
C VAL A 84 -18.85 19.01 2.01
N ASP A 85 -19.76 18.70 1.07
CA ASP A 85 -20.79 19.64 0.61
C ASP A 85 -21.69 20.09 1.78
N PHE A 86 -22.16 19.15 2.62
CA PHE A 86 -22.93 19.45 3.82
C PHE A 86 -22.20 20.39 4.80
N LEU A 87 -20.92 20.13 5.07
CA LEU A 87 -20.12 20.95 6.00
C LEU A 87 -19.92 22.36 5.44
N VAL A 88 -19.67 22.49 4.14
CA VAL A 88 -19.51 23.80 3.48
C VAL A 88 -20.79 24.63 3.60
N ASP A 89 -21.96 24.03 3.38
CA ASP A 89 -23.26 24.70 3.50
C ASP A 89 -23.52 25.19 4.92
N PHE A 90 -23.23 24.35 5.92
CA PHE A 90 -23.40 24.70 7.34
C PHE A 90 -22.46 25.84 7.75
N TRP A 91 -21.20 25.78 7.34
CA TRP A 91 -20.20 26.79 7.65
C TRP A 91 -20.48 28.16 7.02
N HIS A 92 -21.03 28.18 5.80
CA HIS A 92 -21.48 29.43 5.17
C HIS A 92 -22.73 29.98 5.87
N GLY A 93 -23.64 29.12 6.32
CA GLY A 93 -24.85 29.53 7.03
C GLY A 93 -24.60 30.12 8.42
N ASP A 94 -23.61 29.59 9.15
CA ASP A 94 -23.26 30.03 10.51
C ASP A 94 -22.29 31.23 10.55
N GLY A 95 -21.82 31.72 9.41
CA GLY A 95 -20.91 32.87 9.33
C GLY A 95 -19.51 32.61 9.91
N LEU A 96 -19.10 31.35 10.02
CA LEU A 96 -17.78 30.96 10.55
C LEU A 96 -16.60 31.39 9.65
N PHE A 97 -16.88 31.86 8.43
CA PHE A 97 -15.90 32.26 7.44
C PHE A 97 -16.09 33.70 6.91
N GLU A 98 -16.78 34.59 7.66
CA GLU A 98 -16.77 36.05 7.40
C GLU A 98 -15.70 36.82 8.19
#